data_AF-A0A2M6VNL5-F1
#
_entry.id   AF-A0A2M6VNL5-F1
#
_cell.length_a   1.000
_cell.length_b   1.000
_cell.length_c   1.000
_cell.angle_alpha   90.00
_cell.angle_beta   90.00
_cell.angle_gamma   90.00
#
_symmetry.space_group_name_H-M   'P 1'
#
loop_
_entity.id
_entity.type
_entity.pdbx_description
1 polymer ?
#
loop_
_entity_poly.entity_id
_entity_poly.type
_entity_poly.pdbx_seq_one_letter_code
_entity_poly.pdbx_strand_id
1 'polypeptide(L)'
;MPLTLEQLNSASHADAAQMLDGLYEHSPWIAEQALSQRPFTSLAQLKHAMCEVLAHAGRDAQLGLIRAHPELAGKAMVSKSLTAESTNEQTKAGLTDCTPEEFAKIQKLNADYNAKFGWPFILAVRGPRGVGYNKQQIIDAFERRLFGHPDFELAECLRNIHRIVEIRLNDKFGVEPTLGHLVWDWQEKLAQHSDPGFAELGQLTVTYLTDAHRACAQRITQNMRDCGFDEVYTDAVGNVVGRYHPATAGGKYLMTGSHYDTVRNGGKYDGRLGIFVPMACVQQLHQQAKRLPFGIEVVAFAEEEGQRYKATFLGSGALIGDFKHEWLDQQDADGITMRAAMQHAGLCIDDIPKIQRDPAQYLGFVEVHIEQGPVLNEVNIPLGVVTSINGSVRYLCEAFGTASHAGTTPMDRRRDAACAVAELALYMEQRAAKDGDSVATMGQLQVPNGSINVVPGRCLFSLDMRAPTDAQRDALVADVMSQLDQIAERRGVRVKAELTMSAAAAPSAPEWQARWESAVSALGVPLFKLPSGAGHDAMKLHEVMPQAMLFVRGENGGISHNPRESTTSDDMQLCVDAFTHVLNQLSQELS
;
A
#
# COMPACT_ATOMS: atom_id res chain seq x y z
N MET A 1 35.02 7.97 -10.02
CA MET A 1 34.84 6.91 -9.01
C MET A 1 33.57 7.24 -8.24
N PRO A 2 32.75 6.25 -7.84
CA PRO A 2 31.61 6.52 -6.98
C PRO A 2 32.06 7.12 -5.66
N LEU A 3 31.24 8.02 -5.12
CA LEU A 3 31.44 8.62 -3.79
C LEU A 3 31.13 7.59 -2.70
N THR A 4 31.71 7.77 -1.51
CA THR A 4 31.32 7.02 -0.30
C THR A 4 30.76 7.95 0.78
N LEU A 5 29.89 7.41 1.66
CA LEU A 5 29.40 8.17 2.81
C LEU A 5 30.54 8.59 3.75
N GLU A 6 31.58 7.77 3.88
CA GLU A 6 32.77 8.12 4.66
C GLU A 6 33.50 9.34 4.09
N GLN A 7 33.65 9.41 2.76
CA GLN A 7 34.21 10.59 2.09
C GLN A 7 33.32 11.82 2.31
N LEU A 8 32.00 11.69 2.14
CA LEU A 8 31.07 12.78 2.38
C LEU A 8 31.11 13.27 3.83
N ASN A 9 31.19 12.36 4.81
CA ASN A 9 31.18 12.68 6.23
C ASN A 9 32.50 13.32 6.70
N SER A 10 33.63 12.95 6.11
CA SER A 10 34.96 13.47 6.49
C SER A 10 35.38 14.72 5.69
N ALA A 11 34.75 14.99 4.54
CA ALA A 11 35.05 16.14 3.71
C ALA A 11 34.71 17.48 4.40
N SER A 12 35.44 18.53 4.00
CA SER A 12 35.08 19.90 4.36
C SER A 12 33.66 20.23 3.88
N HIS A 13 33.00 21.21 4.49
CA HIS A 13 31.63 21.55 4.09
C HIS A 13 31.54 21.96 2.61
N ALA A 14 32.54 22.69 2.09
CA ALA A 14 32.57 23.12 0.69
C ALA A 14 32.77 21.93 -0.27
N ASP A 15 33.68 21.01 0.06
CA ASP A 15 33.92 19.82 -0.76
C ASP A 15 32.71 18.88 -0.75
N ALA A 16 32.08 18.69 0.42
CA ALA A 16 30.88 17.87 0.55
C ALA A 16 29.69 18.47 -0.23
N ALA A 17 29.53 19.80 -0.24
CA ALA A 17 28.53 20.46 -1.08
C ALA A 17 28.79 20.22 -2.57
N GLN A 18 30.04 20.35 -3.00
CA GLN A 18 30.44 20.09 -4.38
C GLN A 18 30.21 18.63 -4.81
N MET A 19 30.39 17.67 -3.90
CA MET A 19 30.08 16.26 -4.15
C MET A 19 28.58 16.05 -4.47
N LEU A 20 27.70 16.78 -3.78
CA LEU A 20 26.24 16.70 -3.92
C LEU A 20 25.66 17.67 -4.96
N ASP A 21 26.50 18.43 -5.66
CA ASP A 21 26.06 19.37 -6.70
C ASP A 21 25.29 18.66 -7.83
N GLY A 22 24.27 19.33 -8.38
CA GLY A 22 23.40 18.77 -9.43
C GLY A 22 22.31 17.79 -8.95
N LEU A 23 22.22 17.48 -7.65
CA LEU A 23 21.10 16.70 -7.11
C LEU A 23 19.76 17.41 -7.29
N TYR A 24 19.69 18.69 -6.89
CA TYR A 24 18.55 19.56 -7.10
C TYR A 24 18.84 20.59 -8.17
N GLU A 25 17.95 20.73 -9.15
CA GLU A 25 18.14 21.63 -10.27
C GLU A 25 18.29 23.10 -9.80
N HIS A 26 19.45 23.71 -10.09
CA HIS A 26 19.80 25.09 -9.73
C HIS A 26 19.54 25.48 -8.26
N SER A 27 19.50 24.51 -7.35
CA SER A 27 19.11 24.69 -5.94
C SER A 27 20.08 23.99 -4.98
N PRO A 28 21.39 24.30 -5.02
CA PRO A 28 22.41 23.61 -4.20
C PRO A 28 22.20 23.82 -2.69
N TRP A 29 21.51 24.90 -2.31
CA TRP A 29 21.23 25.26 -0.91
C TRP A 29 20.56 24.13 -0.11
N ILE A 30 19.78 23.26 -0.76
CA ILE A 30 19.08 22.14 -0.08
C ILE A 30 20.10 21.13 0.44
N ALA A 31 21.00 20.67 -0.45
CA ALA A 31 22.05 19.73 -0.10
C ALA A 31 23.06 20.37 0.86
N GLU A 32 23.43 21.63 0.62
CA GLU A 32 24.33 22.41 1.50
C GLU A 32 23.80 22.51 2.93
N GLN A 33 22.52 22.84 3.12
CA GLN A 33 21.92 22.92 4.45
C GLN A 33 21.80 21.54 5.10
N ALA A 34 21.46 20.50 4.33
CA ALA A 34 21.36 19.14 4.85
C ALA A 34 22.69 18.64 5.44
N LEU A 35 23.85 19.05 4.89
CA LEU A 35 25.19 18.68 5.38
C LEU A 35 25.47 19.10 6.82
N SER A 36 24.67 19.99 7.41
CA SER A 36 24.72 20.33 8.83
C SER A 36 24.29 19.18 9.75
N GLN A 37 23.56 18.20 9.23
CA GLN A 37 23.08 17.01 9.97
C GLN A 37 24.05 15.83 9.94
N ARG A 38 25.25 16.00 9.38
CA ARG A 38 26.29 14.96 9.37
C ARG A 38 26.71 14.55 10.80
N PRO A 39 27.17 13.30 11.02
CA PRO A 39 27.43 12.28 10.00
C PRO A 39 26.17 11.50 9.60
N PHE A 40 26.09 11.14 8.31
CA PHE A 40 25.04 10.25 7.80
C PHE A 40 25.48 8.79 7.85
N THR A 41 24.59 7.91 8.30
CA THR A 41 24.83 6.45 8.35
C THR A 41 24.34 5.74 7.09
N SER A 42 23.41 6.34 6.34
CA SER A 42 22.87 5.81 5.09
C SER A 42 22.53 6.90 4.08
N LEU A 43 22.39 6.52 2.80
CA LEU A 43 21.88 7.44 1.77
C LEU A 43 20.42 7.79 1.98
N ALA A 44 19.63 6.89 2.59
CA ALA A 44 18.25 7.16 2.93
C ALA A 44 18.15 8.27 4.00
N GLN A 45 19.05 8.27 4.99
CA GLN A 45 19.14 9.35 5.97
C GLN A 45 19.51 10.69 5.32
N LEU A 46 20.50 10.69 4.42
CA LEU A 46 20.88 11.90 3.67
C LEU A 46 19.73 12.41 2.79
N LYS A 47 19.02 11.53 2.08
CA LYS A 47 17.81 11.88 1.32
C LYS A 47 16.77 12.51 2.23
N HIS A 48 16.49 11.90 3.38
CA HIS A 48 15.51 12.41 4.32
C HIS A 48 15.87 13.81 4.84
N ALA A 49 17.13 14.03 5.24
CA ALA A 49 17.62 15.35 5.67
C ALA A 49 17.39 16.44 4.60
N MET A 50 17.62 16.12 3.32
CA MET A 50 17.33 17.04 2.22
C MET A 50 15.82 17.30 2.04
N CYS A 51 14.99 16.27 2.25
CA CYS A 51 13.53 16.43 2.21
C CYS A 51 13.04 17.34 3.33
N GLU A 52 13.57 17.18 4.55
CA GLU A 52 13.23 18.05 5.68
C GLU A 52 13.64 19.49 5.45
N VAL A 53 14.84 19.74 4.92
CA VAL A 53 15.28 21.09 4.57
C VAL A 53 14.28 21.76 3.62
N LEU A 54 13.83 21.05 2.59
CA LEU A 54 12.85 21.58 1.63
C LEU A 54 11.45 21.76 2.24
N ALA A 55 11.01 20.85 3.12
CA ALA A 55 9.74 20.97 3.82
C ALA A 55 9.68 22.22 4.70
N HIS A 56 10.79 22.55 5.37
CA HIS A 56 10.89 23.70 6.28
C HIS A 56 11.21 25.04 5.58
N ALA A 57 11.62 25.02 4.31
CA ALA A 57 11.99 26.23 3.57
C ALA A 57 10.80 27.14 3.19
N GLY A 58 9.58 26.65 3.38
CA GLY A 58 8.35 27.37 3.05
C GLY A 58 7.96 27.32 1.58
N ARG A 59 6.74 27.76 1.28
CA ARG A 59 6.10 27.59 -0.04
C ARG A 59 6.85 28.30 -1.17
N ASP A 60 7.40 29.49 -0.93
CA ASP A 60 8.10 30.26 -1.96
C ASP A 60 9.39 29.58 -2.43
N ALA A 61 10.15 29.00 -1.50
CA ALA A 61 11.36 28.23 -1.83
C ALA A 61 11.01 26.95 -2.60
N GLN A 62 9.94 26.25 -2.21
CA GLN A 62 9.44 25.07 -2.92
C GLN A 62 8.99 25.41 -4.35
N LEU A 63 8.24 26.50 -4.53
CA LEU A 63 7.85 26.97 -5.86
C LEU A 63 9.07 27.42 -6.69
N GLY A 64 10.05 28.06 -6.06
CA GLY A 64 11.32 28.42 -6.69
C GLY A 64 12.05 27.19 -7.25
N LEU A 65 12.13 26.12 -6.45
CA LEU A 65 12.72 24.85 -6.88
C LEU A 65 11.97 24.22 -8.05
N ILE A 66 10.63 24.15 -7.99
CA ILE A 66 9.83 23.54 -9.07
C ILE A 66 10.00 24.35 -10.36
N ARG A 67 10.00 25.68 -10.28
CA ARG A 67 10.19 26.55 -11.46
C ARG A 67 11.60 26.50 -12.03
N ALA A 68 12.59 26.10 -11.23
CA ALA A 68 13.95 25.91 -11.69
C ALA A 68 14.12 24.61 -12.51
N HIS A 69 13.22 23.65 -12.37
CA HIS A 69 13.29 22.40 -13.14
C HIS A 69 12.87 22.63 -14.60
N PRO A 70 13.57 22.00 -15.56
CA PRO A 70 13.23 22.14 -16.97
C PRO A 70 11.92 21.42 -17.31
N GLU A 71 11.16 21.98 -18.23
CA GLU A 71 9.99 21.33 -18.81
C GLU A 71 10.37 20.05 -19.57
N LEU A 72 9.53 19.01 -19.44
CA LEU A 72 9.63 17.80 -20.26
C LEU A 72 9.32 18.13 -21.72
N ALA A 73 10.24 17.71 -22.60
CA ALA A 73 10.20 18.04 -24.03
C ALA A 73 10.03 19.55 -24.33
N GLY A 74 10.48 20.41 -23.41
CA GLY A 74 10.29 21.86 -23.48
C GLY A 74 11.33 22.59 -24.33
N LYS A 75 11.25 23.94 -24.31
CA LYS A 75 12.14 24.81 -25.10
C LYS A 75 13.62 24.59 -24.78
N ALA A 76 13.97 24.26 -23.53
CA ALA A 76 15.34 23.99 -23.12
C ALA A 76 15.92 22.72 -23.78
N MET A 77 15.09 21.70 -24.03
CA MET A 77 15.48 20.51 -24.78
C MET A 77 15.74 20.86 -26.26
N VAL A 78 14.84 21.66 -26.85
CA VAL A 78 14.97 22.10 -28.26
C VAL A 78 16.21 22.99 -28.45
N SER A 79 16.54 23.84 -27.48
CA SER A 79 17.70 24.72 -27.53
C SER A 79 19.00 24.09 -27.00
N LYS A 80 18.97 22.82 -26.57
CA LYS A 80 20.10 22.09 -25.95
C LYS A 80 20.73 22.81 -24.75
N SER A 81 19.91 23.44 -23.93
CA SER A 81 20.32 24.20 -22.73
C SER A 81 20.01 23.49 -21.40
N LEU A 82 19.60 22.22 -21.46
CA LEU A 82 19.39 21.37 -20.28
C LEU A 82 20.73 21.09 -19.56
N THR A 83 20.66 20.86 -18.26
CA THR A 83 21.77 20.25 -17.50
C THR A 83 22.12 18.87 -18.03
N ALA A 84 23.33 18.39 -17.73
CA ALA A 84 23.80 17.09 -18.19
C ALA A 84 22.91 15.95 -17.67
N GLU A 85 22.48 16.07 -16.41
CA GLU A 85 21.58 15.16 -15.71
C GLU A 85 20.21 15.13 -16.41
N SER A 86 19.59 16.30 -16.61
CA SER A 86 18.27 16.41 -17.25
C SER A 86 18.28 15.94 -18.71
N THR A 87 19.38 16.16 -19.43
CA THR A 87 19.55 15.65 -20.80
C THR A 87 19.53 14.12 -20.81
N ASN A 88 20.32 13.49 -19.95
CA ASN A 88 20.41 12.03 -19.87
C ASN A 88 19.05 11.40 -19.51
N GLU A 89 18.32 12.01 -18.56
CA GLU A 89 17.00 11.56 -18.12
C GLU A 89 15.96 11.62 -19.25
N GLN A 90 15.84 12.76 -19.95
CA GLN A 90 14.84 12.92 -21.01
C GLN A 90 15.17 12.09 -22.26
N THR A 91 16.44 11.91 -22.60
CA THR A 91 16.86 11.00 -23.69
C THR A 91 16.49 9.55 -23.39
N LYS A 92 16.75 9.08 -22.16
CA LYS A 92 16.40 7.70 -21.76
C LYS A 92 14.89 7.43 -21.77
N ALA A 93 14.07 8.44 -21.51
CA ALA A 93 12.62 8.34 -21.59
C ALA A 93 12.07 8.36 -23.04
N GLY A 94 12.95 8.47 -24.06
CA GLY A 94 12.56 8.54 -25.46
C GLY A 94 11.82 9.81 -25.84
N LEU A 95 11.85 10.86 -25.00
CA LEU A 95 11.21 12.14 -25.26
C LEU A 95 11.90 12.93 -26.39
N THR A 96 13.16 12.59 -26.69
CA THR A 96 13.89 13.10 -27.85
C THR A 96 13.40 12.53 -29.18
N ASP A 97 12.63 11.44 -29.15
CA ASP A 97 12.13 10.69 -30.31
C ASP A 97 10.58 10.67 -30.37
N CYS A 98 9.95 11.80 -30.03
CA CYS A 98 8.48 11.95 -30.14
C CYS A 98 8.06 12.12 -31.62
N THR A 99 6.89 11.58 -32.00
CA THR A 99 6.26 11.96 -33.27
C THR A 99 5.83 13.45 -33.23
N PRO A 100 5.60 14.09 -34.38
CA PRO A 100 5.09 15.47 -34.40
C PRO A 100 3.79 15.65 -33.61
N GLU A 101 2.89 14.67 -33.64
CA GLU A 101 1.63 14.67 -32.91
C GLU A 101 1.84 14.53 -31.40
N GLU A 102 2.71 13.60 -30.97
CA GLU A 102 3.08 13.43 -29.56
C GLU A 102 3.74 14.70 -29.01
N PHE A 103 4.66 15.29 -29.77
CA PHE A 103 5.33 16.53 -29.39
C PHE A 103 4.34 17.69 -29.27
N ALA A 104 3.42 17.84 -30.24
CA ALA A 104 2.37 18.85 -30.18
C ALA A 104 1.43 18.65 -28.99
N LYS A 105 1.10 17.40 -28.66
CA LYS A 105 0.29 17.06 -27.48
C LYS A 105 1.00 17.46 -26.18
N ILE A 106 2.28 17.11 -26.01
CA ILE A 106 3.07 17.47 -24.83
C ILE A 106 3.21 18.99 -24.71
N GLN A 107 3.46 19.70 -25.82
CA GLN A 107 3.53 21.17 -25.81
C GLN A 107 2.23 21.82 -25.37
N LYS A 108 1.08 21.30 -25.84
CA LYS A 108 -0.23 21.76 -25.38
C LYS A 108 -0.42 21.52 -23.88
N LEU A 109 -0.09 20.33 -23.40
CA LEU A 109 -0.20 19.98 -21.98
C LEU A 109 0.70 20.86 -21.11
N ASN A 110 1.94 21.13 -21.52
CA ASN A 110 2.82 22.09 -20.86
C ASN A 110 2.17 23.49 -20.78
N ALA A 111 1.58 23.98 -21.86
CA ALA A 111 0.92 25.29 -21.86
C ALA A 111 -0.29 25.33 -20.91
N ASP A 112 -1.17 24.33 -20.99
CA ASP A 112 -2.38 24.23 -20.15
C ASP A 112 -2.02 24.09 -18.67
N TYR A 113 -1.00 23.29 -18.36
CA TYR A 113 -0.52 23.06 -17.00
C TYR A 113 0.13 24.30 -16.39
N ASN A 114 1.02 24.98 -17.13
CA ASN A 114 1.60 26.24 -16.68
C ASN A 114 0.53 27.31 -16.49
N ALA A 115 -0.48 27.39 -17.37
CA ALA A 115 -1.57 28.34 -17.22
C ALA A 115 -2.41 28.09 -15.96
N LYS A 116 -2.62 26.82 -15.59
CA LYS A 116 -3.39 26.44 -14.39
C LYS A 116 -2.59 26.61 -13.09
N PHE A 117 -1.36 26.11 -13.05
CA PHE A 117 -0.61 25.99 -11.80
C PHE A 117 0.46 27.08 -11.64
N GLY A 118 1.03 27.60 -12.73
CA GLY A 118 2.09 28.62 -12.68
C GLY A 118 3.50 28.07 -12.40
N TRP A 119 3.71 26.79 -12.71
CA TRP A 119 4.99 26.07 -12.66
C TRP A 119 4.99 24.90 -13.66
N PRO A 120 6.17 24.37 -14.06
CA PRO A 120 6.25 23.26 -15.00
C PRO A 120 5.79 21.92 -14.40
N PHE A 121 5.32 21.02 -15.26
CA PHE A 121 4.99 19.65 -14.86
C PHE A 121 6.24 18.85 -14.52
N ILE A 122 6.28 18.26 -13.32
CA ILE A 122 7.42 17.47 -12.86
C ILE A 122 7.03 16.00 -12.74
N LEU A 123 7.83 15.14 -13.37
CA LEU A 123 7.74 13.68 -13.27
C LEU A 123 9.15 13.10 -13.20
N ALA A 124 9.37 12.19 -12.25
CA ALA A 124 10.59 11.39 -12.24
C ALA A 124 10.57 10.40 -13.41
N VAL A 125 11.10 10.81 -14.57
CA VAL A 125 10.95 10.06 -15.83
C VAL A 125 11.57 8.66 -15.79
N ARG A 126 12.58 8.42 -14.95
CA ARG A 126 13.16 7.09 -14.69
C ARG A 126 12.21 6.15 -13.93
N GLY A 127 11.12 6.68 -13.40
CA GLY A 127 10.03 5.93 -12.79
C GLY A 127 10.40 5.23 -11.48
N PRO A 128 9.50 4.37 -10.96
CA PRO A 128 9.67 3.77 -9.65
C PRO A 128 10.74 2.69 -9.62
N ARG A 129 10.96 1.99 -10.75
CA ARG A 129 11.97 0.95 -10.94
C ARG A 129 13.34 1.47 -11.44
N GLY A 130 13.44 2.74 -11.84
CA GLY A 130 14.67 3.35 -12.34
C GLY A 130 14.99 3.14 -13.83
N VAL A 131 14.14 2.40 -14.56
CA VAL A 131 14.32 2.03 -15.98
C VAL A 131 13.63 2.96 -16.98
N GLY A 132 12.76 3.86 -16.53
CA GLY A 132 12.02 4.79 -17.40
C GLY A 132 10.53 4.49 -17.53
N TYR A 133 9.71 5.55 -17.53
CA TYR A 133 8.37 5.51 -18.09
C TYR A 133 8.45 5.55 -19.61
N ASN A 134 7.50 4.88 -20.28
CA ASN A 134 7.29 5.09 -21.71
C ASN A 134 6.51 6.39 -21.97
N LYS A 135 6.54 6.87 -23.22
CA LYS A 135 5.89 8.14 -23.62
C LYS A 135 4.40 8.18 -23.26
N GLN A 136 3.67 7.08 -23.46
CA GLN A 136 2.24 7.02 -23.17
C GLN A 136 1.99 7.19 -21.67
N GLN A 137 2.76 6.51 -20.82
CA GLN A 137 2.67 6.64 -19.36
C GLN A 137 2.93 8.07 -18.89
N ILE A 138 3.91 8.76 -19.50
CA ILE A 138 4.20 10.17 -19.21
C ILE A 138 3.00 11.04 -19.58
N ILE A 139 2.46 10.88 -20.79
CA ILE A 139 1.30 11.64 -21.28
C ILE A 139 0.06 11.37 -20.40
N ASP A 140 -0.22 10.12 -20.04
CA ASP A 140 -1.36 9.75 -19.19
C ASP A 140 -1.24 10.35 -17.78
N ALA A 141 -0.01 10.34 -17.22
CA ALA A 141 0.26 10.98 -15.94
C ALA A 141 0.02 12.49 -16.01
N PHE A 142 0.47 13.12 -17.09
CA PHE A 142 0.31 14.55 -17.35
C PHE A 142 -1.17 14.94 -17.48
N GLU A 143 -1.91 14.25 -18.35
CA GLU A 143 -3.35 14.51 -18.58
C GLU A 143 -4.16 14.36 -17.30
N ARG A 144 -3.90 13.32 -16.51
CA ARG A 144 -4.60 13.14 -15.22
C ARG A 144 -4.27 14.28 -14.26
N ARG A 145 -2.98 14.54 -14.02
CA ARG A 145 -2.52 15.50 -13.01
C ARG A 145 -2.94 16.93 -13.33
N LEU A 146 -3.15 17.26 -14.61
CA LEU A 146 -3.72 18.53 -15.04
C LEU A 146 -5.09 18.82 -14.38
N PHE A 147 -5.89 17.81 -14.04
CA PHE A 147 -7.18 18.00 -13.36
C PHE A 147 -7.08 18.13 -11.83
N GLY A 148 -5.91 17.89 -11.24
CA GLY A 148 -5.70 17.92 -9.79
C GLY A 148 -5.89 19.30 -9.13
N HIS A 149 -6.10 19.30 -7.81
CA HIS A 149 -6.09 20.52 -7.00
C HIS A 149 -4.65 21.07 -6.87
N PRO A 150 -4.43 22.40 -6.94
CA PRO A 150 -3.09 22.98 -6.89
C PRO A 150 -2.23 22.55 -5.70
N ASP A 151 -2.81 22.41 -4.51
CA ASP A 151 -2.04 22.00 -3.31
C ASP A 151 -1.61 20.53 -3.37
N PHE A 152 -2.47 19.64 -3.86
CA PHE A 152 -2.10 18.24 -4.07
C PHE A 152 -1.02 18.13 -5.14
N GLU A 153 -1.17 18.88 -6.24
CA GLU A 153 -0.24 18.86 -7.35
C GLU A 153 1.13 19.44 -6.98
N LEU A 154 1.17 20.47 -6.13
CA LEU A 154 2.42 20.99 -5.57
C LEU A 154 3.17 19.89 -4.80
N ALA A 155 2.50 19.20 -3.89
CA ALA A 155 3.10 18.11 -3.12
C ALA A 155 3.56 16.95 -4.04
N GLU A 156 2.79 16.64 -5.07
CA GLU A 156 3.14 15.60 -6.05
C GLU A 156 4.38 15.98 -6.88
N CYS A 157 4.54 17.25 -7.27
CA CYS A 157 5.76 17.74 -7.90
C CYS A 157 6.97 17.57 -6.98
N LEU A 158 6.86 17.94 -5.70
CA LEU A 158 7.94 17.79 -4.73
C LEU A 158 8.35 16.33 -4.53
N ARG A 159 7.40 15.40 -4.42
CA ARG A 159 7.67 13.95 -4.36
C ARG A 159 8.43 13.46 -5.60
N ASN A 160 8.03 13.90 -6.78
CA ASN A 160 8.75 13.56 -8.02
C ASN A 160 10.18 14.12 -8.04
N ILE A 161 10.41 15.33 -7.52
CA ILE A 161 11.76 15.87 -7.34
C ILE A 161 12.56 15.03 -6.35
N HIS A 162 11.98 14.63 -5.22
CA HIS A 162 12.65 13.74 -4.26
C HIS A 162 13.03 12.39 -4.88
N ARG A 163 12.19 11.85 -5.77
CA ARG A 163 12.51 10.63 -6.53
C ARG A 163 13.66 10.86 -7.51
N ILE A 164 13.69 11.99 -8.23
CA ILE A 164 14.81 12.35 -9.11
C ILE A 164 16.11 12.44 -8.30
N VAL A 165 16.07 13.11 -7.14
CA VAL A 165 17.22 13.29 -6.25
C VAL A 165 17.73 11.95 -5.73
N GLU A 166 16.85 11.05 -5.30
CA GLU A 166 17.24 9.70 -4.85
C GLU A 166 17.98 8.93 -5.94
N ILE A 167 17.47 8.98 -7.17
CA ILE A 167 18.08 8.32 -8.31
C ILE A 167 19.46 8.93 -8.63
N ARG A 168 19.58 10.27 -8.63
CA ARG A 168 20.86 10.97 -8.86
C ARG A 168 21.86 10.69 -7.72
N LEU A 169 21.38 10.55 -6.49
CA LEU A 169 22.18 10.20 -5.32
C LEU A 169 22.75 8.79 -5.47
N ASN A 170 21.91 7.83 -5.85
CA ASN A 170 22.33 6.47 -6.18
C ASN A 170 23.42 6.46 -7.26
N ASP A 171 23.23 7.18 -8.37
CA ASP A 171 24.23 7.27 -9.45
C ASP A 171 25.57 7.83 -8.96
N LYS A 172 25.56 8.89 -8.13
CA LYS A 172 26.78 9.52 -7.57
C LYS A 172 27.55 8.60 -6.61
N PHE A 173 26.84 7.81 -5.81
CA PHE A 173 27.43 6.88 -4.84
C PHE A 173 27.62 5.47 -5.40
N GLY A 174 27.23 5.23 -6.66
CA GLY A 174 27.32 3.91 -7.29
C GLY A 174 26.46 2.85 -6.57
N VAL A 175 25.34 3.26 -5.99
CA VAL A 175 24.40 2.38 -5.28
C VAL A 175 23.28 1.98 -6.22
N GLU A 176 22.93 0.69 -6.21
CA GLU A 176 21.78 0.17 -6.94
C GLU A 176 20.91 -0.66 -5.97
N PRO A 177 19.59 -0.43 -5.91
CA PRO A 177 18.68 -1.18 -5.03
C PRO A 177 18.41 -2.57 -5.62
N THR A 178 19.43 -3.42 -5.68
CA THR A 178 19.39 -4.70 -6.42
C THR A 178 18.36 -5.70 -5.90
N LEU A 179 18.13 -5.76 -4.58
CA LEU A 179 17.07 -6.61 -4.01
C LEU A 179 15.70 -6.00 -4.26
N GLY A 180 15.59 -4.67 -4.13
CA GLY A 180 14.38 -3.94 -4.49
C GLY A 180 13.99 -4.14 -5.96
N HIS A 181 14.96 -4.10 -6.86
CA HIS A 181 14.82 -4.44 -8.27
C HIS A 181 14.29 -5.86 -8.47
N LEU A 182 14.86 -6.83 -7.75
CA LEU A 182 14.44 -8.23 -7.84
C LEU A 182 12.99 -8.44 -7.37
N VAL A 183 12.64 -7.87 -6.21
CA VAL A 183 11.28 -7.93 -5.65
C VAL A 183 10.27 -7.25 -6.57
N TRP A 184 10.64 -6.12 -7.17
CA TRP A 184 9.84 -5.45 -8.18
C TRP A 184 9.59 -6.34 -9.40
N ASP A 185 10.65 -6.92 -9.96
CA ASP A 185 10.60 -7.69 -11.19
C ASP A 185 9.82 -9.01 -11.00
N TRP A 186 9.84 -9.61 -9.81
CA TRP A 186 8.99 -10.75 -9.50
C TRP A 186 7.50 -10.39 -9.50
N GLN A 187 7.12 -9.25 -8.94
CA GLN A 187 5.73 -8.77 -8.93
C GLN A 187 5.24 -8.43 -10.34
N GLU A 188 6.06 -7.74 -11.13
CA GLU A 188 5.76 -7.43 -12.54
C GLU A 188 5.60 -8.70 -13.39
N LYS A 189 6.43 -9.73 -13.16
CA LYS A 189 6.28 -11.03 -13.83
C LYS A 189 5.01 -11.76 -13.39
N LEU A 190 4.69 -11.73 -12.10
CA LEU A 190 3.48 -12.38 -11.57
C LEU A 190 2.20 -11.70 -12.11
N ALA A 191 2.23 -10.38 -12.26
CA ALA A 191 1.14 -9.57 -12.82
C ALA A 191 0.84 -9.83 -14.31
N GLN A 192 1.61 -10.69 -14.99
CA GLN A 192 1.28 -11.14 -16.35
C GLN A 192 0.13 -12.15 -16.38
N HIS A 193 -0.22 -12.74 -15.24
CA HIS A 193 -1.36 -13.63 -15.11
C HIS A 193 -2.59 -12.83 -14.68
N SER A 194 -3.66 -12.88 -15.49
CA SER A 194 -4.94 -12.22 -15.20
C SER A 194 -6.10 -13.05 -15.75
N ASP A 195 -7.25 -12.97 -15.09
CA ASP A 195 -8.46 -13.70 -15.43
C ASP A 195 -9.00 -13.27 -16.81
N PRO A 196 -9.56 -14.21 -17.60
CA PRO A 196 -10.21 -13.88 -18.86
C PRO A 196 -11.31 -12.81 -18.70
N GLY A 197 -11.44 -11.93 -19.68
CA GLY A 197 -12.31 -10.74 -19.65
C GLY A 197 -11.63 -9.51 -19.05
N PHE A 198 -10.60 -9.68 -18.22
CA PHE A 198 -9.77 -8.60 -17.68
C PHE A 198 -8.43 -8.54 -18.41
N ALA A 199 -7.81 -9.70 -18.66
CA ALA A 199 -6.52 -9.82 -19.34
C ALA A 199 -6.49 -9.11 -20.72
N GLU A 200 -7.54 -9.28 -21.52
CA GLU A 200 -7.65 -8.68 -22.86
C GLU A 200 -7.78 -7.16 -22.83
N LEU A 201 -8.21 -6.61 -21.69
CA LEU A 201 -8.31 -5.18 -21.43
C LEU A 201 -7.02 -4.59 -20.81
N GLY A 202 -5.98 -5.43 -20.62
CA GLY A 202 -4.76 -5.03 -19.90
C GLY A 202 -4.98 -4.81 -18.41
N GLN A 203 -6.06 -5.36 -17.85
CA GLN A 203 -6.41 -5.25 -16.44
C GLN A 203 -5.87 -6.44 -15.65
N LEU A 204 -5.53 -6.22 -14.38
CA LEU A 204 -5.05 -7.27 -13.48
C LEU A 204 -6.18 -7.72 -12.56
N THR A 205 -6.59 -8.98 -12.71
CA THR A 205 -7.57 -9.64 -11.84
C THR A 205 -7.11 -11.08 -11.63
N VAL A 206 -6.90 -11.51 -10.40
CA VAL A 206 -6.53 -12.89 -10.10
C VAL A 206 -7.41 -13.38 -8.96
N THR A 207 -8.45 -14.14 -9.27
CA THR A 207 -9.42 -14.61 -8.27
C THR A 207 -9.24 -16.10 -7.95
N TYR A 208 -9.62 -16.51 -6.74
CA TYR A 208 -9.29 -17.85 -6.20
C TYR A 208 -9.58 -19.01 -7.15
N LEU A 209 -8.56 -19.85 -7.39
CA LEU A 209 -8.59 -21.09 -8.19
C LEU A 209 -9.03 -20.94 -9.66
N THR A 210 -8.98 -19.74 -10.22
CA THR A 210 -9.00 -19.59 -11.68
C THR A 210 -7.70 -20.07 -12.32
N ASP A 211 -7.63 -20.08 -13.65
CA ASP A 211 -6.40 -20.40 -14.38
C ASP A 211 -5.27 -19.42 -14.06
N ALA A 212 -5.57 -18.13 -13.96
CA ALA A 212 -4.59 -17.11 -13.61
C ALA A 212 -4.05 -17.32 -12.19
N HIS A 213 -4.93 -17.62 -11.24
CA HIS A 213 -4.56 -17.90 -9.85
C HIS A 213 -3.65 -19.13 -9.72
N ARG A 214 -3.99 -20.22 -10.41
CA ARG A 214 -3.16 -21.43 -10.44
C ARG A 214 -1.81 -21.17 -11.14
N ALA A 215 -1.78 -20.33 -12.17
CA ALA A 215 -0.53 -19.93 -12.81
C ALA A 215 0.36 -19.08 -11.89
N CYS A 216 -0.23 -18.16 -11.11
CA CYS A 216 0.47 -17.43 -10.06
C CYS A 216 1.07 -18.38 -9.02
N ALA A 217 0.28 -19.33 -8.51
CA ALA A 217 0.73 -20.31 -7.52
C ALA A 217 1.92 -21.15 -8.04
N GLN A 218 1.85 -21.58 -9.30
CA GLN A 218 2.95 -22.31 -9.96
C GLN A 218 4.21 -21.45 -10.11
N ARG A 219 4.07 -20.17 -10.49
CA ARG A 219 5.19 -19.24 -10.60
C ARG A 219 5.85 -18.99 -9.25
N ILE A 220 5.05 -18.76 -8.19
CA ILE A 220 5.56 -18.56 -6.83
C ILE A 220 6.29 -19.82 -6.35
N THR A 221 5.72 -21.00 -6.59
CA THR A 221 6.37 -22.29 -6.28
C THR A 221 7.74 -22.40 -6.92
N GLN A 222 7.85 -22.06 -8.21
CA GLN A 222 9.14 -22.09 -8.90
C GLN A 222 10.11 -21.06 -8.33
N ASN A 223 9.66 -19.83 -8.10
CA ASN A 223 10.49 -18.77 -7.53
C ASN A 223 11.01 -19.16 -6.13
N MET A 224 10.20 -19.79 -5.27
CA MET A 224 10.64 -20.30 -3.96
C MET A 224 11.72 -21.38 -4.13
N ARG A 225 11.56 -22.32 -5.07
CA ARG A 225 12.63 -23.30 -5.37
C ARG A 225 13.92 -22.62 -5.82
N ASP A 226 13.82 -21.63 -6.70
CA ASP A 226 14.96 -20.87 -7.22
C ASP A 226 15.64 -20.01 -6.13
N CYS A 227 14.91 -19.61 -5.09
CA CYS A 227 15.47 -18.93 -3.92
C CYS A 227 16.20 -19.87 -2.95
N GLY A 228 16.04 -21.19 -3.10
CA GLY A 228 16.75 -22.19 -2.29
C GLY A 228 16.05 -22.59 -1.00
N PHE A 229 14.71 -22.51 -0.97
CA PHE A 229 13.89 -23.13 0.08
C PHE A 229 14.05 -24.67 0.07
N ASP A 230 14.06 -25.29 1.26
CA ASP A 230 14.27 -26.73 1.42
C ASP A 230 12.99 -27.54 1.12
N GLU A 231 11.82 -27.00 1.49
CA GLU A 231 10.51 -27.56 1.15
C GLU A 231 9.67 -26.51 0.40
N VAL A 232 9.03 -26.91 -0.69
CA VAL A 232 8.07 -26.06 -1.41
C VAL A 232 6.88 -26.89 -1.87
N TYR A 233 5.67 -26.51 -1.44
CA TYR A 233 4.44 -27.22 -1.77
C TYR A 233 3.22 -26.28 -1.80
N THR A 234 2.16 -26.73 -2.47
CA THR A 234 0.83 -26.10 -2.40
C THR A 234 -0.02 -26.91 -1.42
N ASP A 235 -0.67 -26.24 -0.47
CA ASP A 235 -1.45 -26.90 0.58
C ASP A 235 -2.91 -27.18 0.16
N ALA A 236 -3.70 -27.75 1.09
CA ALA A 236 -5.08 -28.20 0.82
C ALA A 236 -6.06 -27.09 0.44
N VAL A 237 -5.75 -25.82 0.72
CA VAL A 237 -6.57 -24.68 0.31
C VAL A 237 -5.93 -23.84 -0.79
N GLY A 238 -4.77 -24.28 -1.30
CA GLY A 238 -4.08 -23.62 -2.39
C GLY A 238 -3.01 -22.62 -1.96
N ASN A 239 -2.70 -22.48 -0.66
CA ASN A 239 -1.59 -21.62 -0.25
C ASN A 239 -0.29 -22.21 -0.81
N VAL A 240 0.64 -21.35 -1.23
CA VAL A 240 1.99 -21.80 -1.62
C VAL A 240 2.93 -21.59 -0.45
N VAL A 241 3.53 -22.67 0.03
CA VAL A 241 4.36 -22.69 1.25
C VAL A 241 5.79 -23.01 0.88
N GLY A 242 6.71 -22.14 1.29
CA GLY A 242 8.15 -22.36 1.24
C GLY A 242 8.74 -22.42 2.66
N ARG A 243 9.49 -23.47 2.98
CA ARG A 243 10.19 -23.60 4.28
C ARG A 243 11.71 -23.65 4.09
N TYR A 244 12.39 -22.73 4.75
CA TYR A 244 13.84 -22.69 4.88
C TYR A 244 14.20 -23.17 6.27
N HIS A 245 14.90 -24.30 6.38
CA HIS A 245 15.07 -25.04 7.63
C HIS A 245 15.99 -24.30 8.62
N PRO A 246 15.76 -24.46 9.94
CA PRO A 246 16.70 -24.02 10.96
C PRO A 246 18.06 -24.73 10.81
N ALA A 247 19.10 -24.14 11.39
CA ALA A 247 20.43 -24.74 11.47
C ALA A 247 20.44 -26.07 12.23
N THR A 248 19.53 -26.24 13.19
CA THR A 248 19.35 -27.47 13.97
C THR A 248 17.93 -28.00 13.82
N ALA A 249 17.81 -29.32 13.60
CA ALA A 249 16.51 -29.98 13.51
C ALA A 249 15.65 -29.72 14.76
N GLY A 250 14.35 -29.48 14.56
CA GLY A 250 13.41 -29.18 15.64
C GLY A 250 13.40 -27.71 16.09
N GLY A 251 14.16 -26.82 15.44
CA GLY A 251 14.03 -25.38 15.66
C GLY A 251 12.64 -24.86 15.26
N LYS A 252 12.17 -23.82 15.98
CA LYS A 252 10.91 -23.12 15.65
C LYS A 252 11.02 -22.38 14.31
N TYR A 253 9.88 -21.98 13.77
CA TYR A 253 9.79 -21.17 12.55
C TYR A 253 9.34 -19.74 12.86
N LEU A 254 9.93 -18.77 12.16
CA LEU A 254 9.28 -17.48 11.93
C LEU A 254 8.36 -17.63 10.73
N MET A 255 7.05 -17.45 10.94
CA MET A 255 6.10 -17.39 9.84
C MET A 255 6.07 -15.99 9.26
N THR A 256 6.01 -15.90 7.93
CA THR A 256 5.83 -14.65 7.20
C THR A 256 5.09 -14.95 5.90
N GLY A 257 4.65 -13.92 5.21
CA GLY A 257 3.83 -14.08 4.02
C GLY A 257 2.75 -13.03 3.91
N SER A 258 1.97 -13.16 2.85
CA SER A 258 0.79 -12.37 2.53
C SER A 258 0.09 -13.04 1.33
N HIS A 259 -0.83 -12.38 0.65
CA HIS A 259 -1.69 -13.00 -0.37
C HIS A 259 -1.23 -12.74 -1.82
N TYR A 260 -1.73 -13.54 -2.77
CA TYR A 260 -1.39 -13.40 -4.20
C TYR A 260 -2.59 -13.26 -5.15
N ASP A 261 -3.81 -13.47 -4.64
CA ASP A 261 -5.04 -13.04 -5.30
C ASP A 261 -5.12 -11.51 -5.33
N THR A 262 -6.05 -10.98 -6.12
CA THR A 262 -6.27 -9.53 -6.23
C THR A 262 -7.76 -9.22 -6.31
N VAL A 263 -8.12 -7.99 -5.95
CA VAL A 263 -9.37 -7.39 -6.43
C VAL A 263 -9.44 -7.33 -7.96
N ARG A 264 -10.64 -7.09 -8.48
CA ARG A 264 -10.85 -6.87 -9.91
C ARG A 264 -10.18 -5.59 -10.37
N ASN A 265 -9.37 -5.68 -11.42
CA ASN A 265 -8.58 -4.56 -11.96
C ASN A 265 -7.73 -3.89 -10.85
N GLY A 266 -7.12 -4.71 -10.01
CA GLY A 266 -6.31 -4.30 -8.88
C GLY A 266 -4.89 -3.84 -9.25
N GLY A 267 -4.11 -3.58 -8.20
CA GLY A 267 -2.69 -3.25 -8.30
C GLY A 267 -1.80 -4.48 -8.36
N LYS A 268 -0.50 -4.26 -8.58
CA LYS A 268 0.49 -5.33 -8.74
C LYS A 268 1.21 -5.73 -7.45
N TYR A 269 1.06 -4.94 -6.38
CA TYR A 269 1.92 -4.97 -5.20
C TYR A 269 1.17 -5.37 -3.93
N ASP A 270 -0.12 -5.08 -3.87
CA ASP A 270 -1.05 -5.56 -2.86
C ASP A 270 -0.92 -7.07 -2.63
N GLY A 271 -0.71 -7.47 -1.37
CA GLY A 271 -0.34 -8.82 -0.93
C GLY A 271 1.06 -9.28 -1.38
N ARG A 272 1.33 -9.21 -2.68
CA ARG A 272 2.48 -9.83 -3.33
C ARG A 272 3.83 -9.33 -2.79
N LEU A 273 3.89 -8.09 -2.33
CA LEU A 273 5.07 -7.54 -1.67
C LEU A 273 5.47 -8.37 -0.44
N GLY A 274 4.49 -8.76 0.38
CA GLY A 274 4.69 -9.56 1.60
C GLY A 274 5.15 -11.00 1.34
N ILE A 275 5.03 -11.49 0.11
CA ILE A 275 5.57 -12.78 -0.32
C ILE A 275 7.02 -12.62 -0.79
N PHE A 276 7.28 -11.63 -1.65
CA PHE A 276 8.56 -11.53 -2.35
C PHE A 276 9.68 -10.91 -1.52
N VAL A 277 9.37 -10.04 -0.55
CA VAL A 277 10.36 -9.48 0.39
C VAL A 277 11.06 -10.59 1.20
N PRO A 278 10.35 -11.47 1.93
CA PRO A 278 11.02 -12.53 2.69
C PRO A 278 11.68 -13.58 1.78
N MET A 279 11.18 -13.80 0.56
CA MET A 279 11.87 -14.65 -0.43
C MET A 279 13.25 -14.08 -0.83
N ALA A 280 13.38 -12.76 -0.99
CA ALA A 280 14.68 -12.14 -1.26
C ALA A 280 15.66 -12.36 -0.11
N CYS A 281 15.20 -12.25 1.15
CA CYS A 281 16.03 -12.56 2.32
C CYS A 281 16.48 -14.03 2.35
N VAL A 282 15.57 -14.98 2.06
CA VAL A 282 15.91 -16.41 1.98
C VAL A 282 16.92 -16.67 0.87
N GLN A 283 16.75 -16.05 -0.30
CA GLN A 283 17.71 -16.18 -1.39
C GLN A 283 19.11 -15.72 -0.99
N GLN A 284 19.24 -14.59 -0.28
CA GLN A 284 20.54 -14.12 0.22
C GLN A 284 21.14 -15.08 1.25
N LEU A 285 20.33 -15.58 2.20
CA LEU A 285 20.79 -16.56 3.18
C LEU A 285 21.29 -17.84 2.50
N HIS A 286 20.56 -18.32 1.50
CA HIS A 286 20.93 -19.49 0.73
C HIS A 286 22.24 -19.29 -0.05
N GLN A 287 22.39 -18.16 -0.76
CA GLN A 287 23.61 -17.80 -1.49
C GLN A 287 24.83 -17.68 -0.57
N GLN A 288 24.63 -17.27 0.69
CA GLN A 288 25.67 -17.20 1.72
C GLN A 288 25.91 -18.54 2.43
N ALA A 289 25.16 -19.61 2.06
CA ALA A 289 25.13 -20.88 2.78
C ALA A 289 24.87 -20.72 4.29
N LYS A 290 24.10 -19.70 4.70
CA LYS A 290 23.82 -19.33 6.09
C LYS A 290 22.48 -19.90 6.53
N ARG A 291 22.49 -20.70 7.60
CA ARG A 291 21.27 -21.11 8.34
C ARG A 291 21.14 -20.31 9.63
N LEU A 292 19.92 -20.05 10.06
CA LEU A 292 19.60 -19.33 11.31
C LEU A 292 19.24 -20.33 12.43
N PRO A 293 19.27 -19.96 13.72
CA PRO A 293 18.82 -20.82 14.82
C PRO A 293 17.35 -21.27 14.72
N PHE A 294 16.57 -20.59 13.89
CA PHE A 294 15.15 -20.84 13.59
C PHE A 294 14.95 -20.98 12.06
N GLY A 295 13.86 -21.62 11.65
CA GLY A 295 13.46 -21.71 10.25
C GLY A 295 12.63 -20.51 9.80
N ILE A 296 12.50 -20.32 8.50
CA ILE A 296 11.60 -19.32 7.90
C ILE A 296 10.53 -20.06 7.11
N GLU A 297 9.27 -19.83 7.42
CA GLU A 297 8.14 -20.32 6.63
C GLU A 297 7.48 -19.12 5.94
N VAL A 298 7.58 -19.07 4.61
CA VAL A 298 6.89 -18.08 3.78
C VAL A 298 5.61 -18.71 3.23
N VAL A 299 4.48 -18.10 3.52
CA VAL A 299 3.17 -18.52 3.02
C VAL A 299 2.62 -17.46 2.06
N ALA A 300 2.44 -17.84 0.80
CA ALA A 300 1.62 -17.06 -0.13
C ALA A 300 0.17 -17.53 0.01
N PHE A 301 -0.64 -16.74 0.72
CA PHE A 301 -2.04 -17.04 1.00
C PHE A 301 -2.88 -16.98 -0.28
N ALA A 302 -3.77 -17.96 -0.43
CA ALA A 302 -4.49 -18.19 -1.67
C ALA A 302 -5.66 -17.23 -1.91
N GLU A 303 -6.28 -16.71 -0.86
CA GLU A 303 -7.42 -15.81 -0.97
C GLU A 303 -7.53 -15.01 0.32
N GLU A 304 -7.22 -13.72 0.21
CA GLU A 304 -7.47 -12.72 1.24
C GLU A 304 -8.73 -11.92 0.90
N GLU A 305 -8.88 -11.49 -0.36
CA GLU A 305 -9.79 -10.39 -0.75
C GLU A 305 -11.27 -10.79 -0.80
N GLY A 306 -11.57 -12.09 -0.86
CA GLY A 306 -12.92 -12.66 -0.97
C GLY A 306 -13.65 -12.32 -2.28
N GLN A 307 -12.95 -12.26 -3.41
CA GLN A 307 -13.52 -11.73 -4.67
C GLN A 307 -14.38 -12.74 -5.43
N ARG A 308 -13.96 -14.00 -5.45
CA ARG A 308 -14.71 -15.06 -6.16
C ARG A 308 -15.85 -15.60 -5.32
N TYR A 309 -15.57 -15.84 -4.05
CA TYR A 309 -16.48 -16.34 -3.03
C TYR A 309 -16.43 -15.40 -1.82
N LYS A 310 -17.53 -15.29 -1.07
CA LYS A 310 -17.58 -14.48 0.17
C LYS A 310 -16.88 -15.24 1.31
N ALA A 311 -15.57 -15.38 1.17
CA ALA A 311 -14.69 -16.18 2.01
C ALA A 311 -13.33 -15.46 2.16
N THR A 312 -13.35 -14.23 2.67
CA THR A 312 -12.15 -13.43 3.00
C THR A 312 -11.28 -14.18 4.01
N PHE A 313 -9.96 -14.08 3.88
CA PHE A 313 -8.97 -14.77 4.73
C PHE A 313 -9.09 -16.30 4.71
N LEU A 314 -9.49 -16.89 3.58
CA LEU A 314 -9.67 -18.35 3.48
C LEU A 314 -8.36 -19.10 3.74
N GLY A 315 -7.25 -18.60 3.17
CA GLY A 315 -5.94 -19.23 3.26
C GLY A 315 -5.39 -19.23 4.69
N SER A 316 -5.34 -18.06 5.32
CA SER A 316 -4.87 -17.86 6.69
C SER A 316 -5.82 -18.45 7.73
N GLY A 317 -7.13 -18.35 7.52
CA GLY A 317 -8.17 -18.98 8.34
C GLY A 317 -7.97 -20.50 8.42
N ALA A 318 -7.64 -21.16 7.31
CA ALA A 318 -7.37 -22.60 7.33
C ALA A 318 -6.14 -22.98 8.17
N LEU A 319 -5.09 -22.13 8.21
CA LEU A 319 -3.90 -22.38 9.02
C LEU A 319 -4.18 -22.32 10.53
N ILE A 320 -5.18 -21.56 10.96
CA ILE A 320 -5.57 -21.49 12.38
C ILE A 320 -6.72 -22.45 12.74
N GLY A 321 -7.25 -23.19 11.77
CA GLY A 321 -8.39 -24.10 11.95
C GLY A 321 -9.76 -23.43 11.85
N ASP A 322 -9.83 -22.20 11.32
CA ASP A 322 -11.05 -21.38 11.17
C ASP A 322 -11.69 -21.49 9.77
N PHE A 323 -11.30 -22.49 8.97
CA PHE A 323 -11.92 -22.71 7.66
C PHE A 323 -13.41 -23.06 7.80
N LYS A 324 -14.28 -22.26 7.16
CA LYS A 324 -15.74 -22.45 7.24
C LYS A 324 -16.22 -23.42 6.17
N HIS A 325 -16.79 -24.53 6.60
CA HIS A 325 -17.23 -25.58 5.67
C HIS A 325 -18.40 -25.13 4.79
N GLU A 326 -19.22 -24.18 5.25
CA GLU A 326 -20.29 -23.60 4.44
C GLU A 326 -19.79 -22.84 3.20
N TRP A 327 -18.53 -22.42 3.16
CA TRP A 327 -17.93 -21.78 1.99
C TRP A 327 -17.89 -22.72 0.77
N LEU A 328 -17.75 -24.03 1.01
CA LEU A 328 -17.64 -25.03 -0.05
C LEU A 328 -18.85 -25.06 -0.98
N ASP A 329 -20.02 -24.71 -0.46
CA ASP A 329 -21.29 -24.75 -1.19
C ASP A 329 -21.66 -23.39 -1.80
N GLN A 330 -20.88 -22.32 -1.53
CA GLN A 330 -21.05 -21.04 -2.21
C GLN A 330 -20.74 -21.16 -3.70
N GLN A 331 -21.50 -20.46 -4.52
CA GLN A 331 -21.33 -20.39 -5.97
C GLN A 331 -20.73 -19.04 -6.37
N ASP A 332 -19.85 -19.06 -7.37
CA ASP A 332 -19.41 -17.84 -8.04
C ASP A 332 -20.46 -17.33 -9.04
N ALA A 333 -20.12 -16.28 -9.79
CA ALA A 333 -21.02 -15.66 -10.75
C ALA A 333 -21.45 -16.59 -11.90
N ASP A 334 -20.66 -17.63 -12.19
CA ASP A 334 -20.93 -18.61 -13.24
C ASP A 334 -21.61 -19.89 -12.69
N GLY A 335 -21.94 -19.91 -11.40
CA GLY A 335 -22.59 -21.05 -10.74
C GLY A 335 -21.62 -22.15 -10.32
N ILE A 336 -20.30 -21.93 -10.38
CA ILE A 336 -19.29 -22.91 -9.96
C ILE A 336 -19.14 -22.85 -8.45
N THR A 337 -19.35 -23.98 -7.78
CA THR A 337 -19.15 -24.07 -6.33
C THR A 337 -17.66 -24.03 -5.97
N MET A 338 -17.31 -23.50 -4.80
CA MET A 338 -15.94 -23.55 -4.28
C MET A 338 -15.43 -24.99 -4.23
N ARG A 339 -16.28 -25.95 -3.83
CA ARG A 339 -15.98 -27.38 -3.87
C ARG A 339 -15.54 -27.85 -5.26
N ALA A 340 -16.29 -27.49 -6.30
CA ALA A 340 -15.94 -27.86 -7.67
C ALA A 340 -14.64 -27.18 -8.14
N ALA A 341 -14.41 -25.92 -7.76
CA ALA A 341 -13.17 -25.21 -8.07
C ALA A 341 -11.94 -25.86 -7.41
N MET A 342 -12.04 -26.22 -6.12
CA MET A 342 -10.98 -26.95 -5.39
C MET A 342 -10.68 -28.31 -6.02
N GLN A 343 -11.72 -29.08 -6.34
CA GLN A 343 -11.57 -30.37 -7.02
C GLN A 343 -10.92 -30.23 -8.40
N HIS A 344 -11.31 -29.23 -9.18
CA HIS A 344 -10.70 -28.92 -10.49
C HIS A 344 -9.24 -28.49 -10.37
N ALA A 345 -8.88 -27.81 -9.29
CA ALA A 345 -7.50 -27.46 -8.96
C ALA A 345 -6.68 -28.65 -8.43
N GLY A 346 -7.29 -29.81 -8.20
CA GLY A 346 -6.64 -31.00 -7.66
C GLY A 346 -6.40 -30.93 -6.14
N LEU A 347 -7.09 -30.03 -5.43
CA LEU A 347 -6.98 -29.87 -3.99
C LEU A 347 -7.86 -30.90 -3.26
N CYS A 348 -7.33 -31.46 -2.18
CA CYS A 348 -8.03 -32.43 -1.35
C CYS A 348 -8.69 -31.73 -0.16
N ILE A 349 -10.02 -31.58 -0.20
CA ILE A 349 -10.80 -30.89 0.85
C ILE A 349 -10.67 -31.59 2.21
N ASP A 350 -10.58 -32.92 2.22
CA ASP A 350 -10.43 -33.70 3.46
C ASP A 350 -9.05 -33.49 4.13
N ASP A 351 -8.09 -32.87 3.43
CA ASP A 351 -6.78 -32.51 3.97
C ASP A 351 -6.74 -31.11 4.60
N ILE A 352 -7.80 -30.30 4.51
CA ILE A 352 -7.85 -28.95 5.10
C ILE A 352 -7.55 -28.97 6.62
N PRO A 353 -8.11 -29.87 7.44
CA PRO A 353 -7.76 -29.90 8.86
C PRO A 353 -6.27 -30.23 9.12
N LYS A 354 -5.58 -30.87 8.17
CA LYS A 354 -4.18 -31.30 8.34
C LYS A 354 -3.18 -30.16 8.16
N ILE A 355 -3.60 -29.05 7.55
CA ILE A 355 -2.73 -27.88 7.31
C ILE A 355 -2.77 -26.89 8.48
N GLN A 356 -3.62 -27.12 9.49
CA GLN A 356 -3.63 -26.31 10.71
C GLN A 356 -2.24 -26.33 11.36
N ARG A 357 -1.75 -25.14 11.70
CA ARG A 357 -0.45 -24.96 12.35
C ARG A 357 -0.58 -25.13 13.87
N ASP A 358 0.42 -25.77 14.46
CA ASP A 358 0.63 -25.75 15.91
C ASP A 358 1.40 -24.48 16.29
N PRO A 359 0.77 -23.49 16.98
CA PRO A 359 1.43 -22.24 17.33
C PRO A 359 2.69 -22.43 18.17
N ALA A 360 2.83 -23.55 18.91
CA ALA A 360 4.02 -23.82 19.72
C ALA A 360 5.29 -23.98 18.87
N GLN A 361 5.16 -24.33 17.59
CA GLN A 361 6.27 -24.47 16.63
C GLN A 361 6.71 -23.14 16.01
N TYR A 362 6.02 -22.03 16.30
CA TYR A 362 6.29 -20.73 15.71
C TYR A 362 6.76 -19.70 16.74
N LEU A 363 7.61 -18.78 16.29
CA LEU A 363 8.04 -17.60 17.06
C LEU A 363 7.01 -16.47 17.00
N GLY A 364 6.22 -16.44 15.92
CA GLY A 364 5.24 -15.41 15.60
C GLY A 364 5.03 -15.33 14.09
N PHE A 365 4.21 -14.35 13.70
CA PHE A 365 3.94 -13.99 12.31
C PHE A 365 4.39 -12.55 12.04
N VAL A 366 5.15 -12.31 10.98
CA VAL A 366 5.42 -10.95 10.51
C VAL A 366 5.02 -10.80 9.06
N GLU A 367 4.32 -9.71 8.75
CA GLU A 367 3.83 -9.44 7.39
C GLU A 367 4.32 -8.06 6.93
N VAL A 368 4.82 -8.02 5.70
CA VAL A 368 5.15 -6.79 5.01
C VAL A 368 4.03 -6.50 4.03
N HIS A 369 3.63 -5.24 3.93
CA HIS A 369 2.58 -4.86 3.00
C HIS A 369 2.80 -3.44 2.48
N ILE A 370 2.17 -3.07 1.37
CA ILE A 370 2.02 -1.65 1.04
C ILE A 370 1.02 -1.01 2.03
N GLU A 371 1.14 0.28 2.31
CA GLU A 371 0.22 0.96 3.24
C GLU A 371 -1.25 0.92 2.78
N GLN A 372 -1.47 0.97 1.46
CA GLN A 372 -2.79 1.16 0.82
C GLN A 372 -3.50 2.49 1.20
N GLY A 373 -2.75 3.40 1.83
CA GLY A 373 -3.21 4.70 2.29
C GLY A 373 -2.22 5.81 1.96
N PRO A 374 -2.65 7.08 2.10
CA PRO A 374 -1.84 8.22 1.70
C PRO A 374 -0.81 8.64 2.74
N VAL A 375 -0.80 8.09 3.96
CA VAL A 375 -0.13 8.69 5.11
C VAL A 375 1.39 8.75 4.89
N LEU A 376 2.04 7.62 4.62
CA LEU A 376 3.49 7.56 4.34
C LEU A 376 3.85 8.34 3.07
N ASN A 377 2.95 8.40 2.09
CA ASN A 377 3.14 9.21 0.88
C ASN A 377 3.15 10.72 1.20
N GLU A 378 2.20 11.18 2.01
CA GLU A 378 2.05 12.57 2.42
C GLU A 378 3.20 13.03 3.31
N VAL A 379 3.61 12.21 4.29
CA VAL A 379 4.75 12.53 5.16
C VAL A 379 6.11 12.20 4.52
N ASN A 380 6.13 11.62 3.32
CA ASN A 380 7.33 11.24 2.56
C ASN A 380 8.29 10.33 3.36
N ILE A 381 7.74 9.34 4.08
CA ILE A 381 8.50 8.34 4.85
C ILE A 381 8.39 6.98 4.13
N PRO A 382 9.48 6.23 3.92
CA PRO A 382 9.44 5.01 3.10
C PRO A 382 8.80 3.81 3.80
N LEU A 383 8.95 3.71 5.13
CA LEU A 383 8.53 2.57 5.94
C LEU A 383 7.70 3.02 7.15
N GLY A 384 6.64 2.29 7.46
CA GLY A 384 5.77 2.54 8.62
C GLY A 384 5.64 1.31 9.51
N VAL A 385 5.87 1.44 10.80
CA VAL A 385 5.68 0.35 11.77
C VAL A 385 4.22 0.29 12.17
N VAL A 386 3.55 -0.82 11.87
CA VAL A 386 2.11 -0.94 12.10
C VAL A 386 1.82 -1.13 13.59
N THR A 387 0.89 -0.34 14.13
CA THR A 387 0.48 -0.41 15.54
C THR A 387 -0.61 -1.42 15.82
N SER A 388 -1.60 -1.48 14.93
CA SER A 388 -2.69 -2.43 14.97
C SER A 388 -3.30 -2.52 13.59
N ILE A 389 -3.92 -3.65 13.29
CA ILE A 389 -4.94 -3.71 12.25
C ILE A 389 -6.27 -3.34 12.89
N ASN A 390 -6.99 -2.39 12.31
CA ASN A 390 -8.18 -1.84 12.92
C ASN A 390 -9.30 -2.88 12.99
N GLY A 391 -9.92 -3.00 14.17
CA GLY A 391 -11.18 -3.71 14.32
C GLY A 391 -12.28 -2.93 13.62
N SER A 392 -13.31 -3.61 13.14
CA SER A 392 -14.39 -2.97 12.39
C SER A 392 -15.77 -3.53 12.72
N VAL A 393 -16.77 -2.65 12.67
CA VAL A 393 -18.18 -3.00 12.77
C VAL A 393 -18.93 -2.31 11.63
N ARG A 394 -19.73 -3.09 10.90
CA ARG A 394 -20.52 -2.58 9.76
C ARG A 394 -22.00 -2.87 9.94
N TYR A 395 -22.82 -1.89 9.57
CA TYR A 395 -24.27 -2.02 9.54
C TYR A 395 -24.83 -1.68 8.15
N LEU A 396 -25.87 -2.40 7.74
CA LEU A 396 -26.80 -1.94 6.71
C LEU A 396 -28.07 -1.43 7.39
N CYS A 397 -28.44 -0.19 7.07
CA CYS A 397 -29.49 0.53 7.77
C CYS A 397 -30.56 1.05 6.83
N GLU A 398 -31.75 1.21 7.39
CA GLU A 398 -32.92 1.75 6.70
C GLU A 398 -33.72 2.66 7.62
N ALA A 399 -33.83 3.93 7.24
CA ALA A 399 -34.68 4.91 7.90
C ALA A 399 -36.04 5.03 7.19
N PHE A 400 -37.10 5.08 7.99
CA PHE A 400 -38.50 5.17 7.57
C PHE A 400 -39.12 6.45 8.15
N GLY A 401 -39.49 7.34 7.25
CA GLY A 401 -40.20 8.57 7.54
C GLY A 401 -41.61 8.54 6.95
N THR A 402 -42.06 9.68 6.42
CA THR A 402 -43.34 9.78 5.71
C THR A 402 -43.14 10.58 4.44
N ALA A 403 -43.39 9.94 3.29
CA ALA A 403 -43.36 10.63 2.01
C ALA A 403 -44.53 11.62 1.93
N SER A 404 -44.23 12.88 1.61
CA SER A 404 -45.24 13.92 1.50
C SER A 404 -44.82 15.00 0.50
N HIS A 405 -45.76 15.84 0.06
CA HIS A 405 -45.46 16.87 -0.94
C HIS A 405 -44.58 17.99 -0.36
N ALA A 406 -43.46 18.29 -1.03
CA ALA A 406 -42.43 19.20 -0.52
C ALA A 406 -42.90 20.66 -0.43
N GLY A 407 -43.87 21.09 -1.25
CA GLY A 407 -44.37 22.47 -1.23
C GLY A 407 -45.51 22.72 -0.24
N THR A 408 -46.26 21.67 0.14
CA THR A 408 -47.50 21.83 0.93
C THR A 408 -47.40 21.24 2.32
N THR A 409 -46.36 20.46 2.64
CA THR A 409 -46.11 19.95 3.98
C THR A 409 -45.27 20.97 4.78
N PRO A 410 -45.81 21.59 5.84
CA PRO A 410 -45.05 22.48 6.72
C PRO A 410 -43.85 21.78 7.36
N MET A 411 -42.80 22.53 7.69
CA MET A 411 -41.54 21.96 8.19
C MET A 411 -41.70 21.22 9.52
N ASP A 412 -42.55 21.71 10.42
CA ASP A 412 -42.86 21.11 11.73
C ASP A 412 -43.68 19.80 11.65
N ARG A 413 -44.15 19.43 10.45
CA ARG A 413 -44.96 18.22 10.20
C ARG A 413 -44.23 17.14 9.41
N ARG A 414 -42.97 17.36 9.04
CA ARG A 414 -42.19 16.39 8.25
C ARG A 414 -41.59 15.32 9.14
N ARG A 415 -41.61 14.09 8.64
CA ARG A 415 -40.82 12.95 9.11
C ARG A 415 -39.84 12.59 8.00
N ASP A 416 -38.84 13.44 7.79
CA ASP A 416 -37.91 13.35 6.68
C ASP A 416 -36.78 12.36 7.00
N ALA A 417 -36.78 11.21 6.31
CA ALA A 417 -35.80 10.16 6.52
C ALA A 417 -34.40 10.58 6.06
N ALA A 418 -34.27 11.33 4.97
CA ALA A 418 -32.97 11.75 4.45
C ALA A 418 -32.30 12.78 5.36
N CYS A 419 -33.06 13.76 5.88
CA CYS A 419 -32.52 14.72 6.83
C CYS A 419 -32.12 14.09 8.17
N ALA A 420 -32.80 13.02 8.61
CA ALA A 420 -32.39 12.27 9.79
C ALA A 420 -31.04 11.58 9.58
N VAL A 421 -30.86 10.91 8.44
CA VAL A 421 -29.62 10.23 8.09
C VAL A 421 -28.47 11.21 7.84
N ALA A 422 -28.73 12.36 7.22
CA ALA A 422 -27.71 13.41 7.03
C ALA A 422 -27.15 13.95 8.35
N GLU A 423 -28.00 14.09 9.37
CA GLU A 423 -27.54 14.51 10.70
C GLU A 423 -26.69 13.44 11.38
N LEU A 424 -27.05 12.16 11.23
CA LEU A 424 -26.24 11.05 11.72
C LEU A 424 -24.86 11.02 11.03
N ALA A 425 -24.82 11.21 9.71
CA ALA A 425 -23.57 11.22 8.94
C ALA A 425 -22.59 12.27 9.46
N LEU A 426 -23.08 13.50 9.69
CA LEU A 426 -22.26 14.59 10.24
C LEU A 426 -21.81 14.30 11.68
N TYR A 427 -22.66 13.67 12.49
CA TYR A 427 -22.28 13.27 13.84
C TYR A 427 -21.18 12.21 13.83
N MET A 428 -21.30 11.18 12.98
CA MET A 428 -20.30 10.11 12.88
C MET A 428 -18.92 10.66 12.54
N GLU A 429 -18.85 11.51 11.51
CA GLU A 429 -17.62 12.19 11.11
C GLU A 429 -17.03 12.97 12.30
N GLN A 430 -17.86 13.79 12.96
CA GLN A 430 -17.43 14.57 14.12
C GLN A 430 -16.95 13.71 15.30
N ARG A 431 -17.61 12.58 15.55
CA ARG A 431 -17.32 11.70 16.68
C ARG A 431 -16.04 10.90 16.45
N ALA A 432 -15.81 10.40 15.25
CA ALA A 432 -14.58 9.69 14.89
C ALA A 432 -13.36 10.62 14.89
N ALA A 433 -13.50 11.84 14.34
CA ALA A 433 -12.42 12.83 14.29
C ALA A 433 -11.90 13.28 15.68
N LYS A 434 -12.66 13.01 16.75
CA LYS A 434 -12.26 13.30 18.14
C LYS A 434 -11.64 12.10 18.87
N ASP A 435 -11.53 10.96 18.20
CA ASP A 435 -11.22 9.67 18.80
C ASP A 435 -9.95 9.05 18.20
N GLY A 436 -8.87 9.83 18.22
CA GLY A 436 -7.56 9.41 17.72
C GLY A 436 -7.62 8.87 16.29
N ASP A 437 -7.17 7.63 16.12
CA ASP A 437 -7.10 6.96 14.82
C ASP A 437 -8.40 6.23 14.42
N SER A 438 -9.53 6.54 15.06
CA SER A 438 -10.82 5.99 14.68
C SER A 438 -11.34 6.61 13.39
N VAL A 439 -12.02 5.82 12.57
CA VAL A 439 -12.69 6.28 11.35
C VAL A 439 -14.14 5.81 11.35
N ALA A 440 -15.04 6.67 10.87
CA ALA A 440 -16.45 6.34 10.68
C ALA A 440 -16.95 6.87 9.34
N THR A 441 -17.53 5.99 8.53
CA THR A 441 -17.88 6.29 7.14
C THR A 441 -19.31 5.85 6.84
N MET A 442 -20.08 6.72 6.20
CA MET A 442 -21.35 6.37 5.55
C MET A 442 -21.13 6.21 4.05
N GLY A 443 -20.70 5.01 3.65
CA GLY A 443 -20.31 4.73 2.25
C GLY A 443 -21.50 4.54 1.30
N GLN A 444 -22.68 4.19 1.82
CA GLN A 444 -23.93 4.11 1.06
C GLN A 444 -24.93 5.11 1.63
N LEU A 445 -25.56 5.89 0.74
CA LEU A 445 -26.63 6.83 1.09
C LEU A 445 -27.58 6.99 -0.09
N GLN A 446 -28.80 6.45 0.02
CA GLN A 446 -29.76 6.38 -1.09
C GLN A 446 -31.19 6.72 -0.63
N VAL A 447 -31.89 7.53 -1.42
CA VAL A 447 -33.34 7.72 -1.32
C VAL A 447 -33.99 6.94 -2.45
N PRO A 448 -34.46 5.69 -2.21
CA PRO A 448 -34.98 4.84 -3.27
C PRO A 448 -36.23 5.48 -3.89
N ASN A 449 -36.26 5.57 -5.23
CA ASN A 449 -37.34 6.21 -5.99
C ASN A 449 -37.60 7.69 -5.58
N GLY A 450 -36.55 8.40 -5.15
CA GLY A 450 -36.67 9.81 -4.76
C GLY A 450 -37.18 10.72 -5.88
N SER A 451 -37.91 11.76 -5.51
CA SER A 451 -38.39 12.82 -6.41
C SER A 451 -38.10 14.19 -5.82
N ILE A 452 -37.74 15.16 -6.66
CA ILE A 452 -37.34 16.53 -6.25
C ILE A 452 -38.43 17.21 -5.38
N ASN A 453 -39.70 16.93 -5.66
CA ASN A 453 -40.85 17.57 -5.00
C ASN A 453 -41.50 16.72 -3.89
N VAL A 454 -40.80 15.68 -3.39
CA VAL A 454 -41.32 14.78 -2.36
C VAL A 454 -40.34 14.73 -1.17
N VAL A 455 -40.86 14.96 0.04
CA VAL A 455 -40.12 14.73 1.29
C VAL A 455 -39.75 13.25 1.37
N PRO A 456 -38.46 12.88 1.56
CA PRO A 456 -38.04 11.48 1.60
C PRO A 456 -38.70 10.69 2.74
N GLY A 457 -39.55 9.73 2.37
CA GLY A 457 -40.16 8.79 3.32
C GLY A 457 -39.30 7.58 3.65
N ARG A 458 -38.18 7.39 2.95
CA ARG A 458 -37.29 6.24 3.10
C ARG A 458 -35.86 6.63 2.74
N CYS A 459 -34.88 6.12 3.47
CA CYS A 459 -33.46 6.26 3.15
C CYS A 459 -32.68 5.00 3.53
N LEU A 460 -31.92 4.45 2.58
CA LEU A 460 -31.02 3.32 2.77
C LEU A 460 -29.60 3.84 2.96
N PHE A 461 -28.89 3.33 3.96
CA PHE A 461 -27.54 3.79 4.25
C PHE A 461 -26.69 2.72 4.92
N SER A 462 -25.37 2.87 4.90
CA SER A 462 -24.43 1.99 5.60
C SER A 462 -23.68 2.72 6.70
N LEU A 463 -23.25 1.99 7.71
CA LEU A 463 -22.29 2.47 8.72
C LEU A 463 -21.05 1.57 8.64
N ASP A 464 -19.85 2.14 8.53
CA ASP A 464 -18.57 1.43 8.69
C ASP A 464 -17.75 2.20 9.73
N MET A 465 -17.51 1.58 10.88
CA MET A 465 -16.77 2.18 12.00
C MET A 465 -15.58 1.30 12.33
N ARG A 466 -14.39 1.89 12.38
CA ARG A 466 -13.13 1.19 12.64
C ARG A 466 -12.30 1.92 13.67
N ALA A 467 -11.56 1.17 14.48
CA ALA A 467 -10.64 1.72 15.46
C ALA A 467 -9.49 0.72 15.75
N PRO A 468 -8.34 1.20 16.26
CA PRO A 468 -7.18 0.36 16.53
C PRO A 468 -7.35 -0.57 17.73
N THR A 469 -8.38 -0.38 18.56
CA THR A 469 -8.69 -1.30 19.67
C THR A 469 -10.18 -1.60 19.72
N ASP A 470 -10.53 -2.79 20.21
CA ASP A 470 -11.93 -3.20 20.39
C ASP A 470 -12.68 -2.24 21.32
N ALA A 471 -12.08 -1.84 22.44
CA ALA A 471 -12.70 -0.92 23.39
C ALA A 471 -13.04 0.44 22.75
N GLN A 472 -12.12 0.97 21.93
CA GLN A 472 -12.33 2.22 21.23
C GLN A 472 -13.39 2.10 20.12
N ARG A 473 -13.35 1.01 19.34
CA ARG A 473 -14.37 0.70 18.33
C ARG A 473 -15.75 0.60 18.98
N ASP A 474 -15.86 -0.13 20.07
CA ASP A 474 -17.14 -0.38 20.74
C ASP A 474 -17.70 0.89 21.37
N ALA A 475 -16.85 1.78 21.89
CA ALA A 475 -17.27 3.11 22.34
C ALA A 475 -17.79 3.98 21.17
N LEU A 476 -17.08 4.00 20.05
CA LEU A 476 -17.53 4.71 18.83
C LEU A 476 -18.88 4.16 18.35
N VAL A 477 -19.02 2.84 18.26
CA VAL A 477 -20.27 2.18 17.86
C VAL A 477 -21.40 2.54 18.83
N ALA A 478 -21.17 2.42 20.14
CA ALA A 478 -22.17 2.76 21.15
C ALA A 478 -22.64 4.21 21.03
N ASP A 479 -21.71 5.15 20.84
CA ASP A 479 -22.02 6.57 20.69
C ASP A 479 -22.80 6.87 19.40
N VAL A 480 -22.45 6.24 18.28
CA VAL A 480 -23.15 6.40 16.99
C VAL A 480 -24.55 5.80 17.04
N MET A 481 -24.70 4.61 17.62
CA MET A 481 -26.00 3.94 17.75
C MET A 481 -26.92 4.69 18.73
N SER A 482 -26.38 5.20 19.84
CA SER A 482 -27.12 6.08 20.76
C SER A 482 -27.59 7.36 20.06
N GLN A 483 -26.72 8.00 19.26
CA GLN A 483 -27.11 9.18 18.50
C GLN A 483 -28.19 8.87 17.46
N LEU A 484 -28.12 7.72 16.80
CA LEU A 484 -29.13 7.26 15.86
C LEU A 484 -30.51 7.18 16.52
N ASP A 485 -30.59 6.59 17.71
CA ASP A 485 -31.84 6.48 18.47
C ASP A 485 -32.39 7.87 18.87
N GLN A 486 -31.52 8.76 19.34
CA GLN A 486 -31.92 10.14 19.71
C GLN A 486 -32.43 10.94 18.50
N ILE A 487 -31.77 10.83 17.35
CA ILE A 487 -32.19 11.48 16.10
C ILE A 487 -33.53 10.90 15.65
N ALA A 488 -33.69 9.58 15.71
CA ALA A 488 -34.90 8.87 15.32
C ALA A 488 -36.11 9.34 16.15
N GLU A 489 -35.97 9.39 17.47
CA GLU A 489 -37.01 9.87 18.38
C GLU A 489 -37.34 11.35 18.12
N ARG A 490 -36.35 12.23 18.12
CA ARG A 490 -36.54 13.68 17.97
C ARG A 490 -37.16 14.04 16.62
N ARG A 491 -36.81 13.33 15.54
CA ARG A 491 -37.37 13.57 14.19
C ARG A 491 -38.65 12.79 13.91
N GLY A 492 -38.99 11.81 14.75
CA GLY A 492 -40.16 10.94 14.59
C GLY A 492 -40.03 10.00 13.39
N VAL A 493 -38.82 9.53 13.10
CA VAL A 493 -38.55 8.50 12.07
C VAL A 493 -38.27 7.17 12.76
N ARG A 494 -38.55 6.06 12.09
CA ARG A 494 -38.17 4.72 12.56
C ARG A 494 -36.91 4.28 11.83
N VAL A 495 -35.97 3.62 12.50
CA VAL A 495 -34.76 3.08 11.85
C VAL A 495 -34.67 1.57 12.10
N LYS A 496 -34.21 0.82 11.10
CA LYS A 496 -33.74 -0.56 11.23
C LYS A 496 -32.23 -0.56 10.96
N ALA A 497 -31.45 -1.14 11.85
CA ALA A 497 -30.02 -1.37 11.66
C ALA A 497 -29.74 -2.87 11.74
N GLU A 498 -29.06 -3.42 10.74
CA GLU A 498 -28.68 -4.82 10.66
C GLU A 498 -27.16 -4.91 10.70
N LEU A 499 -26.63 -5.57 11.75
CA LEU A 499 -25.19 -5.82 11.87
C LEU A 499 -24.79 -6.83 10.81
N THR A 500 -23.93 -6.42 9.88
CA THR A 500 -23.49 -7.27 8.77
C THR A 500 -22.08 -7.80 8.97
N MET A 501 -21.26 -7.12 9.78
CA MET A 501 -19.88 -7.53 10.05
C MET A 501 -19.43 -7.02 11.41
N SER A 502 -18.69 -7.86 12.14
CA SER A 502 -17.94 -7.48 13.32
C SER A 502 -16.61 -8.25 13.30
N ALA A 503 -15.50 -7.51 13.35
CA ALA A 503 -14.16 -8.05 13.37
C ALA A 503 -13.36 -7.39 14.51
N ALA A 504 -12.67 -8.21 15.30
CA ALA A 504 -11.79 -7.75 16.35
C ALA A 504 -10.59 -6.98 15.78
N ALA A 505 -10.06 -6.04 16.55
CA ALA A 505 -8.77 -5.43 16.26
C ALA A 505 -7.64 -6.46 16.45
N ALA A 506 -6.59 -6.34 15.66
CA ALA A 506 -5.40 -7.18 15.78
C ALA A 506 -4.18 -6.29 16.08
N PRO A 507 -3.94 -5.93 17.35
CA PRO A 507 -2.78 -5.14 17.74
C PRO A 507 -1.48 -5.88 17.43
N SER A 508 -0.46 -5.12 17.00
CA SER A 508 0.90 -5.65 16.88
C SER A 508 1.43 -6.05 18.25
N ALA A 509 2.04 -7.23 18.33
CA ALA A 509 2.71 -7.71 19.52
C ALA A 509 3.87 -6.76 19.88
N PRO A 510 3.94 -6.21 21.11
CA PRO A 510 4.89 -5.17 21.46
C PRO A 510 6.36 -5.51 21.16
N GLU A 511 6.76 -6.77 21.40
CA GLU A 511 8.13 -7.22 21.13
C GLU A 511 8.44 -7.26 19.63
N TRP A 512 7.49 -7.67 18.79
CA TRP A 512 7.66 -7.69 17.34
C TRP A 512 7.63 -6.29 16.75
N GLN A 513 6.77 -5.42 17.29
CA GLN A 513 6.78 -4.01 16.94
C GLN A 513 8.15 -3.38 17.25
N ALA A 514 8.71 -3.62 18.44
CA ALA A 514 10.02 -3.10 18.82
C ALA A 514 11.16 -3.60 17.91
N ARG A 515 11.09 -4.86 17.42
CA ARG A 515 12.04 -5.37 16.42
C ARG A 515 11.94 -4.60 15.10
N TRP A 516 10.74 -4.29 14.63
CA TRP A 516 10.55 -3.43 13.46
C TRP A 516 11.08 -2.02 13.70
N GLU A 517 10.81 -1.42 14.87
CA GLU A 517 11.32 -0.09 15.22
C GLU A 517 12.86 -0.04 15.20
N SER A 518 13.50 -1.06 15.78
CA SER A 518 14.96 -1.19 15.77
C SER A 518 15.51 -1.41 14.36
N ALA A 519 14.83 -2.23 13.54
CA ALA A 519 15.24 -2.50 12.17
C ALA A 519 15.15 -1.24 11.29
N VAL A 520 14.04 -0.51 11.36
CA VAL A 520 13.83 0.75 10.64
C VAL A 520 14.85 1.80 11.08
N SER A 521 15.09 1.94 12.39
CA SER A 521 16.08 2.88 12.93
C SER A 521 17.50 2.58 12.44
N ALA A 522 17.87 1.30 12.29
CA ALA A 522 19.18 0.89 11.80
C ALA A 522 19.46 1.32 10.35
N LEU A 523 18.41 1.53 9.54
CA LEU A 523 18.52 2.03 8.17
C LEU A 523 18.73 3.56 8.11
N GLY A 524 18.64 4.27 9.24
CA GLY A 524 18.74 5.73 9.29
C GLY A 524 17.51 6.44 8.71
N VAL A 525 16.38 5.74 8.57
CA VAL A 525 15.10 6.36 8.17
C VAL A 525 14.26 6.70 9.41
N PRO A 526 13.37 7.71 9.34
CA PRO A 526 12.55 8.10 10.48
C PRO A 526 11.64 6.98 10.94
N LEU A 527 11.47 6.88 12.26
CA LEU A 527 10.46 5.99 12.82
C LEU A 527 9.08 6.64 12.72
N PHE A 528 8.17 5.97 12.02
CA PHE A 528 6.77 6.38 11.92
C PHE A 528 5.87 5.21 12.26
N LYS A 529 4.85 5.45 13.10
CA LYS A 529 3.89 4.44 13.56
C LYS A 529 2.49 4.82 13.10
N LEU A 530 1.75 3.84 12.61
CA LEU A 530 0.38 4.03 12.12
C LEU A 530 -0.43 2.74 12.23
N PRO A 531 -1.75 2.78 12.42
CA PRO A 531 -2.57 1.58 12.28
C PRO A 531 -2.82 1.24 10.80
N SER A 532 -3.10 -0.02 10.51
CA SER A 532 -3.71 -0.42 9.24
C SER A 532 -5.22 -0.19 9.29
N GLY A 533 -5.72 0.54 8.29
CA GLY A 533 -7.15 0.69 8.06
C GLY A 533 -7.79 -0.49 7.31
N ALA A 534 -7.00 -1.31 6.62
CA ALA A 534 -7.43 -2.45 5.82
C ALA A 534 -7.30 -3.77 6.60
N GLY A 535 -7.99 -4.81 6.15
CA GLY A 535 -7.79 -6.16 6.68
C GLY A 535 -6.54 -6.79 6.04
N HIS A 536 -5.92 -7.73 6.75
CA HIS A 536 -4.78 -8.52 6.24
C HIS A 536 -4.81 -9.92 6.86
N ASP A 537 -4.13 -10.88 6.25
CA ASP A 537 -4.00 -12.24 6.79
C ASP A 537 -3.45 -12.25 8.23
N ALA A 538 -2.56 -11.30 8.58
CA ALA A 538 -2.11 -11.06 9.96
C ALA A 538 -3.25 -11.00 11.00
N MET A 539 -4.45 -10.54 10.62
CA MET A 539 -5.62 -10.51 11.52
C MET A 539 -6.01 -11.91 11.99
N LYS A 540 -5.90 -12.93 11.12
CA LYS A 540 -6.19 -14.32 11.46
C LYS A 540 -5.08 -14.93 12.27
N LEU A 541 -3.83 -14.71 11.89
CA LEU A 541 -2.69 -15.26 12.63
C LEU A 541 -2.61 -14.67 14.05
N HIS A 542 -3.04 -13.43 14.25
CA HIS A 542 -3.16 -12.78 15.56
C HIS A 542 -3.97 -13.60 16.58
N GLU A 543 -4.97 -14.37 16.14
CA GLU A 543 -5.84 -15.14 17.02
C GLU A 543 -5.08 -16.25 17.78
N VAL A 544 -3.94 -16.71 17.25
CA VAL A 544 -3.21 -17.87 17.80
C VAL A 544 -1.72 -17.63 18.06
N MET A 545 -1.12 -16.56 17.52
CA MET A 545 0.31 -16.27 17.68
C MET A 545 0.60 -14.76 17.68
N PRO A 546 1.72 -14.30 18.28
CA PRO A 546 2.09 -12.89 18.23
C PRO A 546 2.38 -12.47 16.78
N GLN A 547 1.88 -11.30 16.38
CA GLN A 547 2.06 -10.77 15.03
C GLN A 547 2.55 -9.31 15.02
N ALA A 548 3.26 -8.88 13.98
CA ALA A 548 3.42 -7.46 13.68
C ALA A 548 3.65 -7.21 12.19
N MET A 549 3.26 -6.03 11.71
CA MET A 549 3.43 -5.66 10.31
C MET A 549 4.38 -4.49 10.09
N LEU A 550 4.97 -4.44 8.89
CA LEU A 550 5.70 -3.30 8.36
C LEU A 550 5.06 -2.85 7.05
N PHE A 551 4.72 -1.56 6.96
CA PHE A 551 4.23 -0.94 5.75
C PHE A 551 5.34 -0.32 4.92
N VAL A 552 5.16 -0.41 3.60
CA VAL A 552 5.95 0.29 2.59
C VAL A 552 5.09 1.36 1.94
N ARG A 553 5.66 2.55 1.74
CA ARG A 553 4.98 3.68 1.11
C ARG A 553 4.44 3.32 -0.29
N GLY A 554 3.17 3.65 -0.53
CA GLY A 554 2.60 3.67 -1.88
C GLY A 554 2.86 4.98 -2.62
N GLU A 555 2.99 4.91 -3.93
CA GLU A 555 3.06 6.05 -4.87
C GLU A 555 1.66 6.57 -5.23
N ASN A 556 1.59 7.65 -6.00
CA ASN A 556 0.33 8.21 -6.50
C ASN A 556 -0.68 8.56 -5.39
N GLY A 557 -0.21 9.04 -4.23
CA GLY A 557 -1.06 9.32 -3.06
C GLY A 557 -1.47 8.05 -2.30
N GLY A 558 -0.71 6.96 -2.44
CA GLY A 558 -0.95 5.73 -1.68
C GLY A 558 -2.15 4.91 -2.17
N ILE A 559 -2.60 5.15 -3.40
CA ILE A 559 -3.72 4.41 -3.99
C ILE A 559 -3.44 2.91 -4.03
N SER A 560 -4.46 2.12 -3.68
CA SER A 560 -4.49 0.67 -3.82
C SER A 560 -5.83 0.24 -4.40
N HIS A 561 -5.99 -1.05 -4.69
CA HIS A 561 -7.15 -1.60 -5.42
C HIS A 561 -7.38 -0.87 -6.76
N ASN A 562 -6.25 -0.47 -7.37
CA ASN A 562 -6.21 0.38 -8.54
C ASN A 562 -5.03 -0.01 -9.43
N PRO A 563 -5.15 -0.02 -10.77
CA PRO A 563 -4.04 -0.40 -11.67
C PRO A 563 -2.81 0.49 -11.58
N ARG A 564 -2.95 1.66 -10.96
CA ARG A 564 -1.90 2.64 -10.77
C ARG A 564 -1.19 2.53 -9.42
N GLU A 565 -1.63 1.60 -8.57
CA GLU A 565 -0.90 1.22 -7.37
C GLU A 565 0.56 0.95 -7.74
N SER A 566 1.46 1.53 -6.96
CA SER A 566 2.89 1.42 -7.20
C SER A 566 3.64 1.72 -5.90
N THR A 567 4.88 1.27 -5.79
CA THR A 567 5.85 1.71 -4.77
C THR A 567 7.17 1.94 -5.50
N THR A 568 8.32 2.15 -4.86
CA THR A 568 9.61 2.26 -5.58
C THR A 568 10.50 1.06 -5.27
N SER A 569 11.42 0.74 -6.18
CA SER A 569 12.45 -0.27 -5.90
C SER A 569 13.32 0.09 -4.70
N ASP A 570 13.55 1.38 -4.47
CA ASP A 570 14.33 1.87 -3.34
C ASP A 570 13.59 1.66 -2.01
N ASP A 571 12.28 1.94 -1.97
CA ASP A 571 11.44 1.66 -0.80
C ASP A 571 11.34 0.13 -0.55
N MET A 572 11.24 -0.68 -1.61
CA MET A 572 11.31 -2.15 -1.50
C MET A 572 12.67 -2.63 -0.99
N GLN A 573 13.78 -2.02 -1.43
CA GLN A 573 15.12 -2.33 -0.95
C GLN A 573 15.23 -2.07 0.56
N LEU A 574 14.79 -0.89 1.02
CA LEU A 574 14.75 -0.56 2.45
C LEU A 574 13.90 -1.56 3.23
N CYS A 575 12.80 -2.04 2.65
CA CYS A 575 11.97 -3.06 3.28
C CYS A 575 12.70 -4.42 3.41
N VAL A 576 13.41 -4.87 2.37
CA VAL A 576 14.22 -6.11 2.43
C VAL A 576 15.35 -5.96 3.46
N ASP A 577 15.98 -4.79 3.53
CA ASP A 577 17.04 -4.52 4.51
C ASP A 577 16.48 -4.51 5.94
N ALA A 578 15.31 -3.89 6.17
CA ALA A 578 14.62 -3.92 7.46
C ALA A 578 14.27 -5.36 7.87
N PHE A 579 13.73 -6.16 6.95
CA PHE A 579 13.42 -7.57 7.22
C PHE A 579 14.68 -8.36 7.58
N THR A 580 15.78 -8.13 6.85
CA THR A 580 17.09 -8.72 7.14
C THR A 580 17.62 -8.32 8.52
N HIS A 581 17.40 -7.07 8.94
CA HIS A 581 17.73 -6.62 10.30
C HIS A 581 16.92 -7.38 11.36
N VAL A 582 15.61 -7.57 11.16
CA VAL A 582 14.77 -8.37 12.09
C VAL A 582 15.29 -9.80 12.20
N LEU A 583 15.61 -10.44 11.06
CA LEU A 583 16.18 -11.80 11.06
C LEU A 583 17.51 -11.88 11.83
N ASN A 584 18.40 -10.89 11.66
CA ASN A 584 19.67 -10.84 12.37
C ASN A 584 19.51 -10.57 13.86
N GLN A 585 18.61 -9.67 14.26
CA GLN A 585 18.27 -9.42 15.67
C GLN A 585 17.78 -10.70 16.34
N LEU A 586 16.80 -11.36 15.74
CA LEU A 586 16.23 -12.61 16.25
C LEU A 586 17.27 -13.73 16.31
N SER A 587 18.18 -13.79 15.33
CA SER A 587 19.28 -14.76 15.35
C SER A 587 20.22 -14.51 16.52
N GLN A 588 20.50 -13.25 16.87
CA GLN A 588 21.35 -12.91 18.01
C GLN A 588 20.67 -13.19 19.35
N GLU A 589 19.35 -12.96 19.45
CA GLU A 589 18.56 -13.25 20.65
C GLU A 589 18.44 -14.75 20.96
N LEU A 590 18.47 -15.60 19.92
CA LEU A 590 18.30 -17.05 20.02
C LEU A 590 19.60 -17.86 19.93
N SER A 591 20.74 -17.19 19.73
CA SER A 591 22.08 -17.81 19.79
C SER A 591 22.61 -17.78 21.21
#